data_AF-A0A4Q6G379-F1
#
_entry.id   AF-A0A4Q6G379-F1
#
_cell.length_a   1.000
_cell.length_b   1.000
_cell.length_c   1.000
_cell.angle_alpha   90.00
_cell.angle_beta   90.00
_cell.angle_gamma   90.00
#
_symmetry.space_group_name_H-M   'P 1'
#
loop_
_entity.id
_entity.type
_entity.pdbx_description
1 polymer ?
#
loop_
_entity_poly.entity_id
_entity_poly.type
_entity_poly.pdbx_seq_one_letter_code
_entity_poly.pdbx_strand_id
1 'polypeptide(L)'
;MKRPLFLAVLLTTALAVVIFAKWKLDQAIKEGQFSSEPVDTAKTPAEEIPNTIDIGIEQDPNATTSAAVHQATGSSKTDIMAALVSARQKFRSKAEVTSEAKKDPHSTPPTIIEAAETLGTLTSLEKQNPAYKPEFQAFYIECARDADVLTVTRVQCLENYVKSKGLDHAEVEKVLVDIDPTVKQLYREMTR
;
A
#
# COMPACT_ATOMS: atom_id res chain seq x y z
N MET A 1 52.39 -7.86 9.92
CA MET A 1 51.36 -6.92 9.42
C MET A 1 50.83 -7.42 8.08
N LYS A 2 49.64 -8.06 8.04
CA LYS A 2 49.02 -8.63 6.81
C LYS A 2 47.47 -8.52 6.82
N ARG A 3 46.92 -7.39 7.32
CA ARG A 3 45.47 -7.17 7.43
C ARG A 3 44.79 -6.32 6.33
N PRO A 4 45.46 -5.52 5.49
CA PRO A 4 44.73 -4.71 4.50
C PRO A 4 44.27 -5.50 3.26
N LEU A 5 44.90 -6.64 2.96
CA LEU A 5 44.61 -7.39 1.73
C LEU A 5 43.29 -8.18 1.80
N PHE A 6 42.93 -8.70 2.98
CA PHE A 6 41.69 -9.47 3.17
C PHE A 6 40.42 -8.61 3.06
N LEU A 7 40.49 -7.35 3.49
CA LEU A 7 39.37 -6.41 3.45
C LEU A 7 39.07 -5.95 2.02
N ALA A 8 40.11 -5.74 1.21
CA ALA A 8 39.95 -5.41 -0.21
C ALA A 8 39.30 -6.56 -1.00
N VAL A 9 39.71 -7.81 -0.75
CA VAL A 9 39.13 -9.00 -1.43
C VAL A 9 37.64 -9.16 -1.08
N LEU A 10 37.26 -9.02 0.20
CA LEU A 10 35.86 -9.13 0.61
C LEU A 10 34.97 -8.05 -0.01
N LEU A 11 35.47 -6.80 -0.11
CA LEU A 11 34.72 -5.73 -0.74
C LEU A 11 34.49 -5.98 -2.24
N THR A 12 35.51 -6.49 -2.96
CA THR A 12 35.36 -6.81 -4.38
C THR A 12 34.38 -7.95 -4.63
N THR A 13 34.35 -8.97 -3.78
CA THR A 13 33.38 -10.06 -3.90
C THR A 13 31.94 -9.60 -3.63
N ALA A 14 31.73 -8.72 -2.66
CA ALA A 14 30.40 -8.18 -2.38
C ALA A 14 29.86 -7.33 -3.54
N LEU A 15 30.73 -6.50 -4.14
CA LEU A 15 30.35 -5.69 -5.29
C LEU A 15 29.99 -6.55 -6.52
N ALA A 16 30.75 -7.62 -6.78
CA ALA A 16 30.49 -8.53 -7.89
C ALA A 16 29.13 -9.25 -7.75
N VAL A 17 28.75 -9.65 -6.53
CA VAL A 17 27.45 -10.30 -6.26
C VAL A 17 26.28 -9.35 -6.52
N VAL A 18 26.40 -8.08 -6.11
CA VAL A 18 25.35 -7.06 -6.33
C VAL A 18 25.18 -6.77 -7.82
N ILE A 19 26.29 -6.63 -8.56
CA ILE A 19 26.26 -6.38 -10.01
C ILE A 19 25.63 -7.58 -10.73
N PHE A 20 26.00 -8.81 -10.36
CA PHE A 20 25.44 -10.02 -10.98
C PHE A 20 23.94 -10.19 -10.70
N ALA A 21 23.50 -9.92 -9.46
CA ALA A 21 22.07 -9.99 -9.10
C ALA A 21 21.23 -8.98 -9.88
N LYS A 22 21.73 -7.75 -10.05
CA LYS A 22 21.06 -6.72 -10.86
C LYS A 22 20.98 -7.12 -12.34
N TRP A 23 22.07 -7.65 -12.91
CA TRP A 23 22.10 -8.14 -14.29
C TRP A 23 21.11 -9.28 -14.53
N LYS A 24 21.03 -10.26 -13.62
CA LYS A 24 20.06 -11.37 -13.68
C LYS A 24 18.61 -10.90 -13.64
N LEU A 25 18.31 -9.90 -12.81
CA LEU A 25 16.96 -9.33 -12.70
C LEU A 25 16.56 -8.59 -14.00
N ASP A 26 17.47 -7.80 -14.55
CA ASP A 26 17.24 -7.10 -15.83
C ASP A 26 17.08 -8.08 -17.00
N GLN A 27 17.75 -9.24 -16.95
CA GLN A 27 17.59 -10.29 -17.98
C GLN A 27 16.22 -10.99 -17.88
N ALA A 28 15.76 -11.31 -16.66
CA ALA A 28 14.44 -11.92 -16.44
C ALA A 28 13.28 -11.01 -16.88
N ILE A 29 13.45 -9.69 -16.77
CA ILE A 29 12.46 -8.71 -17.23
C ILE A 29 12.45 -8.62 -18.77
N LYS A 30 13.63 -8.71 -19.42
CA LYS A 30 13.74 -8.65 -20.89
C LYS A 30 13.25 -9.91 -21.59
N GLU A 31 13.36 -11.08 -20.95
CA GLU A 31 12.99 -12.35 -21.56
C GLU A 31 11.50 -12.69 -21.43
N GLY A 32 10.69 -11.84 -20.78
CA GLY A 32 9.22 -11.97 -20.80
C GLY A 32 8.69 -13.33 -20.32
N GLN A 33 9.47 -14.08 -19.55
CA GLN A 33 9.07 -15.39 -19.04
C GLN A 33 8.17 -15.25 -17.82
N PHE A 34 6.94 -14.80 -18.07
CA PHE A 34 5.77 -15.22 -17.30
C PHE A 34 4.92 -16.07 -18.24
N SER A 35 5.21 -17.37 -18.28
CA SER A 35 4.42 -18.35 -19.01
C SER A 35 3.10 -18.57 -18.27
N SER A 36 2.01 -17.99 -18.77
CA SER A 36 0.65 -18.41 -18.46
C SER A 36 0.22 -19.46 -19.50
N GLU A 37 0.15 -20.72 -19.09
CA GLU A 37 -0.50 -21.76 -19.90
C GLU A 37 -2.02 -21.46 -19.99
N PRO A 38 -2.63 -21.57 -21.19
CA PRO A 38 -4.07 -21.47 -21.35
C PRO A 38 -4.72 -22.84 -21.07
N VAL A 39 -5.65 -22.89 -20.12
CA VAL A 39 -6.52 -24.07 -19.93
C VAL A 39 -7.71 -23.96 -20.85
N ASP A 40 -7.91 -25.03 -21.60
CA ASP A 40 -8.90 -25.24 -22.64
C ASP A 40 -10.36 -24.98 -22.25
N THR A 41 -11.07 -24.51 -23.27
CA THR A 41 -12.53 -24.32 -23.30
C THR A 41 -13.23 -25.66 -23.44
N ALA A 42 -14.14 -26.02 -22.52
CA ALA A 42 -15.16 -27.04 -22.78
C ALA A 42 -16.44 -26.85 -21.94
N LYS A 43 -17.53 -26.53 -22.66
CA LYS A 43 -18.92 -27.00 -22.50
C LYS A 43 -19.73 -26.73 -21.21
N THR A 44 -20.77 -25.90 -21.38
CA THR A 44 -22.01 -25.78 -20.59
C THR A 44 -22.82 -27.10 -20.56
N PRO A 45 -23.75 -27.30 -19.59
CA PRO A 45 -25.09 -26.71 -19.69
C PRO A 45 -25.71 -26.19 -18.38
N ALA A 46 -26.80 -25.46 -18.57
CA ALA A 46 -27.66 -24.71 -17.65
C ALA A 46 -28.23 -25.51 -16.46
N GLU A 47 -28.51 -24.80 -15.37
CA GLU A 47 -29.65 -25.05 -14.49
C GLU A 47 -30.18 -23.73 -13.90
N GLU A 48 -31.47 -23.46 -14.13
CA GLU A 48 -32.29 -22.44 -13.45
C GLU A 48 -32.30 -22.72 -11.93
N ILE A 49 -32.51 -21.72 -11.07
CA ILE A 49 -33.84 -21.41 -10.49
C ILE A 49 -33.73 -20.07 -9.71
N PRO A 50 -34.81 -19.29 -9.65
CA PRO A 50 -34.82 -17.86 -9.35
C PRO A 50 -35.03 -17.58 -7.86
N ASN A 51 -34.74 -16.36 -7.42
CA ASN A 51 -35.47 -15.74 -6.32
C ASN A 51 -35.59 -14.24 -6.53
N THR A 52 -36.82 -13.87 -6.86
CA THR A 52 -37.39 -12.54 -6.87
C THR A 52 -37.43 -11.97 -5.45
N ILE A 53 -36.93 -10.76 -5.24
CA ILE A 53 -37.49 -9.87 -4.22
C ILE A 53 -37.71 -8.51 -4.89
N ASP A 54 -38.99 -8.27 -5.15
CA ASP A 54 -39.62 -7.00 -5.49
C ASP A 54 -39.53 -6.05 -4.29
N ILE A 55 -38.82 -4.93 -4.46
CA ILE A 55 -39.03 -3.73 -3.64
C ILE A 55 -39.08 -2.55 -4.61
N GLY A 56 -40.30 -2.13 -4.93
CA GLY A 56 -40.58 -0.92 -5.68
C GLY A 56 -39.96 0.31 -5.04
N ILE A 57 -39.15 1.02 -5.83
CA ILE A 57 -38.86 2.43 -5.64
C ILE A 57 -39.04 3.09 -7.01
N GLU A 58 -40.02 4.00 -7.10
CA GLU A 58 -40.22 4.90 -8.23
C GLU A 58 -38.90 5.56 -8.62
N GLN A 59 -38.52 5.41 -9.88
CA GLN A 59 -37.28 5.93 -10.43
C GLN A 59 -37.51 7.33 -11.00
N ASP A 60 -37.08 8.34 -10.25
CA ASP A 60 -36.89 9.72 -10.71
C ASP A 60 -35.75 9.76 -11.77
N PRO A 61 -35.97 10.28 -12.99
CA PRO A 61 -34.98 10.21 -14.06
C PRO A 61 -33.99 11.39 -13.99
N ASN A 62 -33.25 11.57 -12.89
CA ASN A 62 -32.07 12.46 -12.94
C ASN A 62 -31.02 12.26 -11.84
N ALA A 63 -30.63 11.02 -11.53
CA ALA A 63 -29.47 10.76 -10.70
C ALA A 63 -28.41 9.97 -11.48
N THR A 64 -27.39 10.67 -11.97
CA THR A 64 -26.11 10.10 -12.40
C THR A 64 -25.50 9.35 -11.21
N THR A 65 -25.80 8.07 -11.10
CA THR A 65 -25.17 7.15 -10.16
C THR A 65 -23.84 6.74 -10.77
N SER A 66 -22.75 7.36 -10.33
CA SER A 66 -21.42 6.81 -10.57
C SER A 66 -21.29 5.57 -9.68
N ALA A 67 -21.63 4.43 -10.27
CA ALA A 67 -21.42 3.12 -9.70
C ALA A 67 -19.93 2.80 -9.63
N ALA A 68 -19.45 2.44 -8.44
CA ALA A 68 -18.44 1.40 -8.26
C ALA A 68 -18.51 0.89 -6.82
N VAL A 69 -19.65 0.26 -6.47
CA VAL A 69 -19.64 -0.75 -5.42
C VAL A 69 -18.91 -1.96 -6.02
N HIS A 70 -17.62 -2.07 -5.75
CA HIS A 70 -16.92 -3.35 -5.84
C HIS A 70 -16.86 -3.96 -4.45
N GLN A 71 -17.99 -4.57 -4.06
CA GLN A 71 -17.97 -5.74 -3.19
C GLN A 71 -17.20 -6.84 -3.94
N ALA A 72 -15.98 -7.13 -3.49
CA ALA A 72 -15.25 -8.33 -3.89
C ALA A 72 -15.10 -9.24 -2.68
N THR A 73 -15.95 -10.27 -2.68
CA THR A 73 -15.72 -11.58 -2.08
C THR A 73 -14.27 -12.03 -2.28
N GLY A 74 -13.56 -12.33 -1.19
CA GLY A 74 -12.25 -13.01 -1.20
C GLY A 74 -11.20 -12.35 -2.09
N SER A 75 -10.64 -11.22 -1.64
CA SER A 75 -9.62 -10.51 -2.41
C SER A 75 -8.40 -11.44 -2.63
N SER A 76 -8.03 -11.66 -3.90
CA SER A 76 -6.88 -12.50 -4.21
C SER A 76 -5.60 -11.82 -3.74
N LYS A 77 -4.52 -12.59 -3.49
CA LYS A 77 -3.22 -12.02 -3.13
C LYS A 77 -2.79 -10.93 -4.12
N THR A 78 -3.05 -11.15 -5.41
CA THR A 78 -2.72 -10.22 -6.49
C THR A 78 -3.44 -8.89 -6.33
N ASP A 79 -4.74 -8.92 -6.00
CA ASP A 79 -5.56 -7.71 -5.82
C ASP A 79 -5.08 -6.89 -4.62
N ILE A 80 -4.73 -7.57 -3.52
CA ILE A 80 -4.21 -6.92 -2.32
C ILE A 80 -2.86 -6.25 -2.63
N MET A 81 -1.94 -6.96 -3.30
CA MET A 81 -0.65 -6.36 -3.67
C MET A 81 -0.83 -5.19 -4.64
N ALA A 82 -1.75 -5.30 -5.60
CA ALA A 82 -2.07 -4.20 -6.51
C ALA A 82 -2.62 -2.97 -5.76
N ALA A 83 -3.48 -3.18 -4.77
CA ALA A 83 -4.00 -2.11 -3.92
C ALA A 83 -2.87 -1.41 -3.13
N LEU A 84 -1.95 -2.17 -2.53
CA LEU A 84 -0.80 -1.60 -1.81
C LEU A 84 0.14 -0.81 -2.73
N VAL A 85 0.40 -1.31 -3.94
CA VAL A 85 1.22 -0.60 -4.93
C VAL A 85 0.55 0.70 -5.38
N SER A 86 -0.75 0.65 -5.68
CA SER A 86 -1.55 1.82 -6.05
C SER A 86 -1.54 2.87 -4.93
N ALA A 87 -1.76 2.45 -3.68
CA ALA A 87 -1.70 3.35 -2.53
C ALA A 87 -0.34 4.02 -2.36
N ARG A 88 0.77 3.27 -2.54
CA ARG A 88 2.13 3.84 -2.47
C ARG A 88 2.31 4.98 -3.47
N GLN A 89 1.79 4.83 -4.68
CA GLN A 89 1.87 5.88 -5.71
C GLN A 89 1.06 7.11 -5.32
N LYS A 90 -0.17 6.93 -4.83
CA LYS A 90 -1.04 8.03 -4.40
C LYS A 90 -0.48 8.84 -3.22
N PHE A 91 0.23 8.17 -2.31
CA PHE A 91 0.78 8.82 -1.11
C PHE A 91 2.00 9.72 -1.40
N ARG A 92 2.70 9.50 -2.53
CA ARG A 92 3.88 10.29 -2.94
C ARG A 92 3.49 11.55 -3.71
N SER A 93 2.64 12.37 -3.11
CA SER A 93 1.98 13.51 -3.75
C SER A 93 2.31 14.85 -3.11
N LYS A 94 3.42 14.94 -2.36
CA LYS A 94 3.84 16.15 -1.63
C LYS A 94 3.91 17.41 -2.49
N ALA A 95 4.39 17.29 -3.73
CA ALA A 95 4.47 18.41 -4.67
C ALA A 95 3.08 18.89 -5.12
N GLU A 96 2.16 17.95 -5.37
CA GLU A 96 0.79 18.23 -5.76
C GLU A 96 0.03 18.95 -4.65
N VAL A 97 0.10 18.44 -3.43
CA VAL A 97 -0.51 19.06 -2.24
C VAL A 97 -0.01 20.47 -2.01
N THR A 98 1.29 20.69 -2.19
CA THR A 98 1.89 22.03 -2.08
C THR A 98 1.35 22.98 -3.16
N SER A 99 1.10 22.47 -4.36
CA SER A 99 0.50 23.23 -5.46
C SER A 99 -0.98 23.53 -5.20
N GLU A 100 -1.75 22.56 -4.72
CA GLU A 100 -3.18 22.72 -4.36
C GLU A 100 -3.36 23.73 -3.22
N ALA A 101 -2.61 23.59 -2.14
CA ALA A 101 -2.65 24.51 -0.99
C ALA A 101 -2.24 25.95 -1.36
N LYS A 102 -1.42 26.14 -2.41
CA LYS A 102 -1.11 27.48 -2.93
C LYS A 102 -2.27 28.09 -3.72
N LYS A 103 -3.07 27.27 -4.42
CA LYS A 103 -4.23 27.73 -5.19
C LYS A 103 -5.39 28.10 -4.28
N ASP A 104 -5.62 27.29 -3.24
CA ASP A 104 -6.63 27.54 -2.22
C ASP A 104 -6.10 27.19 -0.82
N PRO A 105 -5.52 28.17 -0.09
CA PRO A 105 -4.93 27.92 1.22
C PRO A 105 -5.95 27.73 2.34
N HIS A 106 -7.25 28.00 2.08
CA HIS A 106 -8.31 27.89 3.08
C HIS A 106 -9.09 26.58 2.96
N SER A 107 -8.84 25.80 1.92
CA SER A 107 -9.42 24.47 1.73
C SER A 107 -8.41 23.37 2.03
N THR A 108 -8.92 22.19 2.36
CA THR A 108 -8.08 20.99 2.45
C THR A 108 -7.76 20.51 1.03
N PRO A 109 -6.49 20.36 0.66
CA PRO A 109 -6.09 19.78 -0.63
C PRO A 109 -6.81 18.45 -0.91
N PRO A 110 -7.51 18.30 -2.07
CA PRO A 110 -8.16 17.06 -2.46
C PRO A 110 -7.27 15.82 -2.34
N THR A 111 -5.98 15.97 -2.66
CA THR A 111 -5.02 14.87 -2.54
C THR A 111 -4.87 14.36 -1.10
N ILE A 112 -4.98 15.23 -0.09
CA ILE A 112 -4.94 14.80 1.32
C ILE A 112 -6.16 13.95 1.67
N ILE A 113 -7.34 14.34 1.16
CA ILE A 113 -8.60 13.63 1.36
C ILE A 113 -8.51 12.24 0.72
N GLU A 114 -8.06 12.16 -0.54
CA GLU A 114 -7.89 10.89 -1.24
C GLU A 114 -6.88 9.96 -0.54
N ALA A 115 -5.79 10.52 0.00
CA ALA A 115 -4.82 9.74 0.77
C ALA A 115 -5.45 9.13 2.04
N ALA A 116 -6.27 9.92 2.76
CA ALA A 116 -6.97 9.44 3.95
C ALA A 116 -8.00 8.36 3.62
N GLU A 117 -8.79 8.55 2.55
CA GLU A 117 -9.76 7.55 2.07
C GLU A 117 -9.08 6.24 1.67
N THR A 118 -7.99 6.34 0.90
CA THR A 118 -7.19 5.19 0.47
C THR A 118 -6.67 4.41 1.68
N LEU A 119 -6.16 5.11 2.71
CA LEU A 119 -5.70 4.45 3.92
C LEU A 119 -6.83 3.76 4.70
N GLY A 120 -8.03 4.37 4.71
CA GLY A 120 -9.25 3.76 5.26
C GLY A 120 -9.67 2.49 4.52
N THR A 121 -9.58 2.49 3.19
CA THR A 121 -9.81 1.30 2.36
C THR A 121 -8.81 0.20 2.67
N LEU A 122 -7.51 0.52 2.78
CA LEU A 122 -6.48 -0.47 3.12
C LEU A 122 -6.72 -1.09 4.49
N THR A 123 -7.09 -0.28 5.49
CA THR A 123 -7.41 -0.76 6.83
C THR A 123 -8.61 -1.71 6.82
N SER A 124 -9.61 -1.44 5.97
CA SER A 124 -10.76 -2.32 5.79
C SER A 124 -10.39 -3.61 5.07
N LEU A 125 -9.54 -3.52 4.04
CA LEU A 125 -9.05 -4.67 3.30
C LEU A 125 -8.19 -5.60 4.17
N GLU A 126 -7.36 -5.05 5.05
CA GLU A 126 -6.58 -5.79 6.04
C GLU A 126 -7.49 -6.60 6.98
N LYS A 127 -8.55 -5.96 7.52
CA LYS A 127 -9.52 -6.63 8.40
C LYS A 127 -10.25 -7.78 7.72
N GLN A 128 -10.59 -7.61 6.44
CA GLN A 128 -11.24 -8.64 5.64
C GLN A 128 -10.30 -9.78 5.25
N ASN A 129 -8.99 -9.52 5.21
CA ASN A 129 -7.99 -10.46 4.70
C ASN A 129 -6.83 -10.65 5.70
N PRO A 130 -7.08 -11.19 6.91
CA PRO A 130 -6.09 -11.28 7.99
C PRO A 130 -4.87 -12.15 7.64
N ALA A 131 -4.99 -13.06 6.68
CA ALA A 131 -3.87 -13.86 6.18
C ALA A 131 -2.74 -13.01 5.58
N TYR A 132 -3.04 -11.80 5.10
CA TYR A 132 -2.07 -10.88 4.48
C TYR A 132 -1.69 -9.71 5.40
N LYS A 133 -2.00 -9.83 6.70
CA LYS A 133 -1.64 -8.83 7.71
C LYS A 133 -0.14 -8.46 7.69
N PRO A 134 0.81 -9.38 7.48
CA PRO A 134 2.23 -9.03 7.37
C PRO A 134 2.53 -8.04 6.24
N GLU A 135 1.87 -8.17 5.09
CA GLU A 135 2.06 -7.29 3.93
C GLU A 135 1.52 -5.88 4.19
N PHE A 136 0.34 -5.76 4.83
CA PHE A 136 -0.18 -4.46 5.26
C PHE A 136 0.75 -3.79 6.29
N GLN A 137 1.23 -4.56 7.28
CA GLN A 137 2.16 -4.04 8.28
C GLN A 137 3.48 -3.55 7.66
N ALA A 138 4.02 -4.32 6.71
CA ALA A 138 5.22 -3.91 5.97
C ALA A 138 4.97 -2.62 5.18
N PHE A 139 3.82 -2.51 4.51
CA PHE A 139 3.43 -1.29 3.80
C PHE A 139 3.31 -0.09 4.75
N TYR A 140 2.62 -0.22 5.89
CA TYR A 140 2.40 0.90 6.80
C TYR A 140 3.72 1.45 7.37
N ILE A 141 4.64 0.58 7.79
CA ILE A 141 5.92 1.06 8.33
C ILE A 141 6.82 1.65 7.25
N GLU A 142 6.77 1.13 6.02
CA GLU A 142 7.46 1.74 4.88
C GLU A 142 6.88 3.12 4.55
N CYS A 143 5.55 3.23 4.47
CA CYS A 143 4.83 4.49 4.28
C CYS A 143 5.21 5.53 5.35
N ALA A 144 5.29 5.13 6.63
CA ALA A 144 5.68 6.04 7.71
C ALA A 144 7.13 6.57 7.57
N ARG A 145 8.01 5.78 6.97
CA ARG A 145 9.44 6.11 6.80
C ARG A 145 9.74 6.88 5.51
N ASP A 146 8.88 6.77 4.51
CA ASP A 146 9.08 7.39 3.19
C ASP A 146 8.99 8.93 3.26
N ALA A 147 10.08 9.61 2.91
CA ALA A 147 10.18 11.07 2.96
C ALA A 147 9.40 11.79 1.84
N ASP A 148 9.04 11.07 0.78
CA ASP A 148 8.25 11.59 -0.33
C ASP A 148 6.75 11.59 -0.03
N VAL A 149 6.34 10.87 1.03
CA VAL A 149 4.97 10.86 1.53
C VAL A 149 4.71 12.08 2.41
N LEU A 150 3.49 12.62 2.34
CA LEU A 150 3.05 13.72 3.19
C LEU A 150 3.17 13.37 4.67
N THR A 151 3.69 14.30 5.48
CA THR A 151 3.90 14.10 6.92
C THR A 151 2.66 13.59 7.64
N VAL A 152 1.47 14.15 7.34
CA VAL A 152 0.22 13.70 7.96
C VAL A 152 -0.11 12.24 7.61
N THR A 153 0.05 11.84 6.35
CA THR A 153 -0.15 10.46 5.89
C THR A 153 0.87 9.51 6.52
N ARG A 154 2.13 9.95 6.70
CA ARG A 154 3.16 9.18 7.41
C ARG A 154 2.77 8.89 8.87
N VAL A 155 2.21 9.88 9.56
CA VAL A 155 1.72 9.72 10.95
C VAL A 155 0.57 8.72 11.00
N GLN A 156 -0.40 8.81 10.08
CA GLN A 156 -1.52 7.87 10.03
C GLN A 156 -1.07 6.44 9.66
N CYS A 157 -0.12 6.30 8.73
CA CYS A 157 0.50 5.01 8.43
C CYS A 157 1.19 4.42 9.66
N LEU A 158 1.94 5.22 10.43
CA LEU A 158 2.57 4.76 11.67
C LEU A 158 1.53 4.31 12.71
N GLU A 159 0.44 5.05 12.85
CA GLU A 159 -0.66 4.68 13.75
C GLU A 159 -1.29 3.34 13.36
N ASN A 160 -1.57 3.14 12.07
CA ASN A 160 -2.09 1.87 11.57
C ASN A 160 -1.11 0.72 11.76
N TYR A 161 0.20 0.96 11.59
CA TYR A 161 1.22 -0.04 11.89
C TYR A 161 1.19 -0.46 13.36
N VAL A 162 1.20 0.51 14.28
CA VAL A 162 1.16 0.27 15.73
C VAL A 162 -0.10 -0.49 16.13
N LYS A 163 -1.27 -0.04 15.67
CA LYS A 163 -2.56 -0.67 15.94
C LYS A 163 -2.63 -2.09 15.36
N SER A 164 -2.18 -2.28 14.12
CA SER A 164 -2.19 -3.58 13.47
C SER A 164 -1.30 -4.58 14.20
N LYS A 165 -0.08 -4.17 14.59
CA LYS A 165 0.84 -5.01 15.37
C LYS A 165 0.38 -5.23 16.81
N GLY A 166 -0.45 -4.34 17.36
CA GLY A 166 -0.86 -4.37 18.76
C GLY A 166 0.30 -4.05 19.70
N LEU A 167 1.17 -3.12 19.30
CA LEU A 167 2.38 -2.79 20.07
C LEU A 167 2.03 -2.07 21.37
N ASP A 168 2.75 -2.42 22.43
CA ASP A 168 2.71 -1.65 23.66
C ASP A 168 3.59 -0.38 23.60
N HIS A 169 3.53 0.45 24.63
CA HIS A 169 4.30 1.69 24.69
C HIS A 169 5.82 1.47 24.54
N ALA A 170 6.39 0.43 25.15
CA ALA A 170 7.83 0.18 25.07
C ALA A 170 8.25 -0.30 23.67
N GLU A 171 7.40 -1.07 23.00
CA GLU A 171 7.61 -1.48 21.61
C GLU A 171 7.44 -0.34 20.63
N VAL A 172 6.44 0.52 20.83
CA VAL A 172 6.25 1.74 20.05
C VAL A 172 7.50 2.62 20.11
N GLU A 173 8.07 2.81 21.30
CA GLU A 173 9.29 3.61 21.46
C GLU A 173 10.49 3.05 20.68
N LYS A 174 10.59 1.72 20.53
CA LYS A 174 11.61 1.10 19.66
C LYS A 174 11.37 1.41 18.19
N VAL A 175 10.12 1.36 17.73
CA VAL A 175 9.76 1.70 16.35
C VAL A 175 10.08 3.17 16.04
N LEU A 176 9.81 4.06 17.01
CA LEU A 176 10.05 5.50 16.89
C LEU A 176 11.52 5.91 16.83
N VAL A 177 12.48 4.99 17.00
CA VAL A 177 13.92 5.31 16.87
C VAL A 177 14.28 5.66 15.42
N ASP A 178 13.69 4.95 14.46
CA ASP A 178 14.00 5.10 13.02
C ASP A 178 12.97 5.95 12.27
N ILE A 179 12.08 6.64 12.99
CA ILE A 179 11.07 7.52 12.42
C ILE A 179 11.57 8.96 12.45
N ASP A 180 11.28 9.70 11.38
CA ASP A 180 11.57 11.12 11.27
C ASP A 180 11.09 11.89 12.53
N PRO A 181 11.91 12.79 13.10
CA PRO A 181 11.58 13.49 14.34
C PRO A 181 10.24 14.23 14.31
N THR A 182 9.87 14.84 13.18
CA THR A 182 8.59 15.55 13.03
C THR A 182 7.43 14.57 13.05
N VAL A 183 7.53 13.45 12.32
CA VAL A 183 6.50 12.39 12.34
C VAL A 183 6.37 11.80 13.75
N LYS A 184 7.49 11.53 14.43
CA LYS A 184 7.52 11.03 15.80
C LYS A 184 6.82 11.97 16.78
N GLN A 185 7.11 13.27 16.70
CA GLN A 185 6.48 14.26 17.55
C GLN A 185 4.97 14.30 17.34
N LEU A 186 4.52 14.40 16.08
CA LEU A 186 3.10 14.46 15.74
C LEU A 186 2.35 13.19 16.16
N TYR A 187 2.95 12.03 15.95
CA TYR A 187 2.38 10.76 16.40
C TYR A 187 2.15 10.74 17.93
N ARG A 188 3.11 11.22 18.71
CA ARG A 188 2.98 11.31 20.17
C ARG A 188 1.92 12.32 20.59
N GLU A 189 1.78 13.44 19.89
CA GLU A 189 0.75 14.43 20.18
C GLU A 189 -0.66 13.88 19.91
N MET A 190 -0.82 13.08 18.87
CA MET A 190 -2.10 12.45 18.51
C MET A 190 -2.52 11.30 19.44
N THR A 191 -1.56 10.64 20.09
CA THR A 191 -1.80 9.41 20.89
C THR A 191 -1.72 9.63 22.40
N ARG A 192 -1.57 10.87 22.84
CA ARG A 192 -1.73 11.27 24.26
C ARG A 192 -3.20 11.28 24.66
#